data_AF-X0T8T4-F1
#
_entry.id   AF-X0T8T4-F1
#
_cell.length_a   1.000
_cell.length_b   1.000
_cell.length_c   1.000
_cell.angle_alpha   90.00
_cell.angle_beta   90.00
_cell.angle_gamma   90.00
#
_symmetry.space_group_name_H-M   'P 1'
#
loop_
_entity.id
_entity.type
_entity.pdbx_description
1 polymer ?
#
loop_
_entity_poly.entity_id
_entity_poly.type
_entity_poly.pdbx_seq_one_letter_code
_entity_poly.pdbx_strand_id
1 'polypeptide(L)'
;MTDTGSSSDNPDRLPVRLLRCWGRIVTALSFECLLTKLKLPNGGSVIVLRALLTAAWLYATALVLRNLLDPSRTWEFNPLELRNQLLQTGAWFGAIFAAFYTALYARFASQWTYLANLYNQIKGAESRAWEKGSNVDHNPALAAWKAGFIEDAEELHLATKPLFASVIRVWACQENVKQAFI
;
A
#
# COMPACT_ATOMS: atom_id res chain seq x y z
N MET A 1 4.86 40.75 37.23
CA MET A 1 4.70 41.06 35.79
C MET A 1 4.28 39.77 35.11
N THR A 2 2.99 39.69 34.81
CA THR A 2 2.28 38.53 34.29
C THR A 2 2.40 38.50 32.77
N ASP A 3 3.14 37.53 32.25
CA ASP A 3 3.20 37.28 30.81
C ASP A 3 2.20 36.16 30.46
N THR A 4 0.94 36.55 30.29
CA THR A 4 -0.10 35.69 29.73
C THR A 4 0.08 35.65 28.22
N GLY A 5 1.06 34.88 27.76
CA GLY A 5 1.22 34.54 26.35
C GLY A 5 0.05 33.69 25.90
N SER A 6 -0.94 34.33 25.30
CA SER A 6 -2.06 33.66 24.65
C SER A 6 -1.51 32.72 23.58
N SER A 7 -1.67 31.42 23.80
CA SER A 7 -1.51 30.37 22.80
C SER A 7 -2.49 30.65 21.65
N SER A 8 -2.04 31.44 20.67
CA SER A 8 -2.73 31.61 19.41
C SER A 8 -2.75 30.24 18.72
N ASP A 9 -3.92 29.60 18.72
CA ASP A 9 -4.18 28.42 17.91
C ASP A 9 -3.87 28.75 16.45
N ASN A 10 -2.72 28.27 15.97
CA ASN A 10 -2.29 28.48 14.60
C ASN A 10 -3.25 27.69 13.67
N PRO A 11 -4.06 28.37 12.84
CA PRO A 11 -5.09 27.73 12.00
C PRO A 11 -4.52 26.70 11.01
N ASP A 12 -3.22 26.75 10.73
CA ASP A 12 -2.51 25.82 9.84
C ASP A 12 -2.40 24.38 10.41
N ARG A 13 -2.73 24.15 11.69
CA ARG A 13 -2.65 22.83 12.33
C ARG A 13 -3.85 21.93 12.08
N LEU A 14 -5.02 22.48 11.77
CA LEU A 14 -6.25 21.72 11.50
C LEU A 14 -6.15 20.83 10.24
N PRO A 15 -5.70 21.33 9.08
CA PRO A 15 -5.62 20.50 7.87
C PRO A 15 -4.64 19.34 8.02
N VAL A 16 -3.49 19.56 8.67
CA VAL A 16 -2.48 18.50 8.89
C VAL A 16 -3.01 17.38 9.79
N ARG A 17 -3.79 17.71 10.83
CA ARG A 17 -4.42 16.72 11.72
C ARG A 17 -5.47 15.89 10.99
N LEU A 18 -6.32 16.54 10.19
CA LEU A 18 -7.34 15.87 9.40
C LEU A 18 -6.73 14.89 8.40
N LEU A 19 -5.67 15.30 7.69
CA LEU A 19 -4.95 14.43 6.75
C LEU A 19 -4.32 13.21 7.44
N ARG A 20 -3.74 13.38 8.64
CA ARG A 20 -3.21 12.24 9.41
C ARG A 20 -4.31 11.28 9.88
N CYS A 21 -5.43 11.82 10.37
CA CYS A 21 -6.58 10.99 10.75
C CYS A 21 -7.13 10.22 9.56
N TRP A 22 -7.27 10.89 8.41
CA TRP A 22 -7.69 10.27 7.16
C TRP A 22 -6.74 9.13 6.74
N GLY A 23 -5.43 9.36 6.77
CA GLY A 23 -4.43 8.32 6.45
C GLY A 23 -4.59 7.09 7.34
N ARG A 24 -4.78 7.27 8.65
CA ARG A 24 -5.02 6.15 9.58
C ARG A 24 -6.29 5.37 9.26
N ILE A 25 -7.36 6.08 8.88
CA ILE A 25 -8.63 5.45 8.47
C ILE A 25 -8.43 4.62 7.20
N VAL A 26 -7.75 5.18 6.19
CA VAL A 26 -7.48 4.48 4.93
C VAL A 26 -6.60 3.24 5.16
N THR A 27 -5.54 3.36 5.97
CA THR A 27 -4.68 2.22 6.32
C THR A 27 -5.46 1.12 7.06
N ALA A 28 -6.37 1.49 7.95
CA ALA A 28 -7.22 0.54 8.66
C ALA A 28 -8.22 -0.14 7.74
N LEU A 29 -8.97 0.63 6.94
CA LEU A 29 -10.01 0.11 6.03
C LEU A 29 -9.45 -0.73 4.88
N SER A 30 -8.26 -0.38 4.38
CA SER A 30 -7.60 -1.11 3.29
C SER A 30 -6.76 -2.30 3.77
N PHE A 31 -6.74 -2.56 5.08
CA PHE A 31 -5.94 -3.61 5.71
C PHE A 31 -4.45 -3.55 5.32
N GLU A 32 -3.92 -2.34 5.14
CA GLU A 32 -2.51 -2.10 4.81
C GLU A 32 -1.56 -2.48 5.95
N CYS A 33 -2.10 -2.71 7.16
CA CYS A 33 -1.38 -3.36 8.25
C CYS A 33 -0.80 -4.73 7.88
N LEU A 34 -1.40 -5.46 6.93
CA LEU A 34 -0.87 -6.72 6.42
C LEU A 34 0.48 -6.55 5.70
N LEU A 35 0.68 -5.40 5.04
CA LEU A 35 1.94 -5.09 4.36
C LEU A 35 2.95 -4.48 5.35
N THR A 36 2.51 -3.52 6.16
CA THR A 36 3.41 -2.74 7.03
C THR A 36 3.80 -3.47 8.32
N LYS A 37 2.84 -4.06 9.04
CA LYS A 37 3.09 -4.71 10.34
C LYS A 37 3.50 -6.17 10.19
N LEU A 38 2.84 -6.93 9.31
CA LEU A 38 3.15 -8.34 9.08
C LEU A 38 4.27 -8.54 8.05
N LYS A 39 4.73 -7.47 7.39
CA LYS A 39 5.78 -7.49 6.37
C LYS A 39 5.55 -8.52 5.26
N LEU A 40 4.28 -8.80 4.94
CA LEU A 40 3.94 -9.72 3.85
C LEU A 40 4.29 -9.07 2.51
N PRO A 41 4.95 -9.80 1.58
CA PRO A 41 5.29 -9.26 0.28
C PRO A 41 4.03 -8.90 -0.50
N ASN A 42 3.95 -7.66 -1.01
CA ASN A 42 2.81 -7.22 -1.80
C ASN A 42 2.69 -8.07 -3.07
N GLY A 43 1.65 -8.90 -3.18
CA GLY A 43 1.50 -9.89 -4.23
C GLY A 43 0.08 -10.43 -4.33
N GLY A 44 -0.16 -11.28 -5.32
CA GLY A 44 -1.49 -11.80 -5.65
C GLY A 44 -2.27 -12.32 -4.42
N SER A 45 -1.68 -13.20 -3.61
CA SER A 45 -2.35 -13.74 -2.42
C SER A 45 -2.72 -12.68 -1.38
N VAL A 46 -1.84 -11.71 -1.14
CA VAL A 46 -2.09 -10.62 -0.18
C VAL A 46 -3.15 -9.65 -0.72
N ILE A 47 -3.14 -9.39 -2.03
CA ILE A 47 -4.16 -8.56 -2.70
C ILE A 47 -5.54 -9.19 -2.56
N VAL A 48 -5.68 -10.49 -2.83
CA VAL A 48 -6.94 -11.23 -2.66
C VAL A 48 -7.41 -11.15 -1.21
N LEU A 49 -6.52 -11.42 -0.25
CA LEU A 49 -6.85 -11.35 1.18
C LEU A 49 -7.33 -9.96 1.60
N ARG A 50 -6.62 -8.90 1.19
CA ARG A 50 -7.01 -7.51 1.47
C ARG A 50 -8.36 -7.18 0.85
N ALA A 51 -8.60 -7.57 -0.40
CA ALA A 51 -9.88 -7.36 -1.07
C ALA A 51 -11.02 -8.09 -0.35
N LEU A 52 -10.80 -9.34 0.08
CA LEU A 52 -11.79 -10.11 0.85
C LEU A 52 -12.12 -9.46 2.19
N LEU A 53 -11.11 -9.06 2.97
CA LEU A 53 -11.31 -8.42 4.27
C LEU A 53 -12.01 -7.06 4.13
N THR A 54 -11.60 -6.26 3.16
CA THR A 54 -12.22 -4.96 2.87
C THR A 54 -13.68 -5.13 2.44
N ALA A 55 -13.95 -6.10 1.56
CA ALA A 55 -15.31 -6.39 1.11
C ALA A 55 -16.19 -6.92 2.25
N ALA A 56 -15.66 -7.82 3.08
CA ALA A 56 -16.38 -8.35 4.23
C ALA A 56 -16.73 -7.26 5.23
N TRP A 57 -15.78 -6.38 5.54
CA TRP A 57 -16.01 -5.25 6.43
C TRP A 57 -17.06 -4.28 5.90
N LEU A 58 -16.95 -3.88 4.62
CA LEU A 58 -17.88 -2.94 4.01
C LEU A 58 -19.29 -3.54 3.89
N TYR A 59 -19.37 -4.81 3.50
CA TYR A 59 -20.63 -5.53 3.37
C TYR A 59 -21.31 -5.74 4.73
N ALA A 60 -20.57 -6.12 5.77
CA ALA A 60 -21.09 -6.23 7.13
C ALA A 60 -21.61 -4.87 7.63
N THR A 61 -20.86 -3.79 7.39
CA THR A 61 -21.29 -2.43 7.74
C THR A 61 -22.59 -2.05 7.02
N ALA A 62 -22.71 -2.36 5.73
CA ALA A 62 -23.92 -2.11 4.95
C ALA A 62 -25.13 -2.90 5.49
N LEU A 63 -24.95 -4.16 5.89
CA LEU A 63 -26.01 -4.96 6.53
C LEU A 63 -26.43 -4.38 7.87
N VAL A 64 -25.48 -3.96 8.71
CA VAL A 64 -25.77 -3.31 9.99
C VAL A 64 -26.56 -2.02 9.77
N LEU A 65 -26.12 -1.16 8.85
CA LEU A 65 -26.83 0.09 8.50
C LEU A 65 -28.23 -0.16 7.96
N ARG A 66 -28.39 -1.16 7.08
CA ARG A 66 -29.70 -1.56 6.57
C ARG A 66 -30.64 -1.97 7.71
N ASN A 67 -30.15 -2.76 8.66
CA ASN A 67 -30.94 -3.17 9.82
C ASN A 67 -31.22 -2.02 10.80
N LEU A 68 -30.30 -1.05 10.93
CA LEU A 68 -30.49 0.13 11.78
C LEU A 68 -31.57 1.08 11.22
N LEU A 69 -31.68 1.17 9.89
CA LEU A 69 -32.58 2.09 9.20
C LEU A 69 -33.97 1.51 8.91
N ASP A 70 -34.16 0.21 9.10
CA ASP A 70 -35.45 -0.46 8.86
C ASP A 70 -36.37 -0.28 10.07
N PRO A 71 -37.46 0.53 9.96
CA PRO A 71 -38.34 0.83 11.08
C PRO A 71 -39.17 -0.40 11.53
N SER A 72 -39.22 -1.45 10.73
CA SER A 72 -39.94 -2.69 11.05
C SER A 72 -39.13 -3.67 11.91
N ARG A 73 -37.84 -3.36 12.19
CA ARG A 73 -36.94 -4.23 12.96
C ARG A 73 -37.19 -4.15 14.46
N THR A 74 -37.24 -5.31 15.10
CA THR A 74 -37.36 -5.45 16.56
C THR A 74 -36.03 -5.38 17.31
N TRP A 75 -34.91 -5.09 16.63
CA TRP A 75 -33.53 -5.03 17.19
C TRP A 75 -33.00 -6.32 17.82
N GLU A 76 -33.77 -7.41 17.78
CA GLU A 76 -33.32 -8.72 18.24
C GLU A 76 -32.52 -9.43 17.16
N PHE A 77 -31.40 -10.03 17.58
CA PHE A 77 -30.58 -10.82 16.67
C PHE A 77 -31.26 -12.14 16.32
N ASN A 78 -31.48 -12.38 15.03
CA ASN A 78 -32.04 -13.64 14.53
C ASN A 78 -31.11 -14.26 13.46
N PRO A 79 -30.53 -15.46 13.70
CA PRO A 79 -29.60 -16.09 12.78
C PRO A 79 -30.25 -16.54 11.46
N LEU A 80 -31.54 -16.92 11.48
CA LEU A 80 -32.25 -17.33 10.27
C LEU A 80 -32.49 -16.12 9.35
N GLU A 81 -32.78 -14.97 9.94
CA GLU A 81 -32.94 -13.72 9.21
C GLU A 81 -31.60 -13.24 8.62
N LEU A 82 -30.51 -13.30 9.40
CA LEU A 82 -29.18 -13.01 8.89
C LEU A 82 -28.83 -13.90 7.68
N ARG A 83 -29.11 -15.19 7.76
CA ARG A 83 -28.90 -16.12 6.64
C ARG A 83 -29.70 -15.70 5.40
N ASN A 84 -30.97 -15.32 5.56
CA ASN A 84 -31.80 -14.86 4.45
C ASN A 84 -31.23 -13.57 3.81
N GLN A 85 -30.78 -12.62 4.62
CA GLN A 85 -30.10 -11.42 4.13
C GLN A 85 -28.85 -11.77 3.32
N LEU A 86 -28.00 -12.65 3.86
CA LEU A 86 -26.79 -13.09 3.18
C LEU A 86 -27.09 -13.74 1.83
N LEU A 87 -28.14 -14.58 1.74
CA LEU A 87 -28.55 -15.21 0.49
C LEU A 87 -29.11 -14.20 -0.52
N GLN A 88 -29.89 -13.23 -0.06
CA GLN A 88 -30.49 -12.20 -0.93
C GLN A 88 -29.47 -11.17 -1.42
N THR A 89 -28.49 -10.79 -0.59
CA THR A 89 -27.50 -9.75 -0.93
C THR A 89 -26.12 -10.30 -1.23
N GLY A 90 -25.95 -11.61 -1.35
CA GLY A 90 -24.64 -12.24 -1.64
C GLY A 90 -23.98 -11.73 -2.91
N ALA A 91 -24.76 -11.40 -3.95
CA ALA A 91 -24.24 -10.79 -5.18
C ALA A 91 -23.54 -9.44 -4.94
N TRP A 92 -24.02 -8.65 -3.97
CA TRP A 92 -23.39 -7.37 -3.59
C TRP A 92 -22.02 -7.58 -2.96
N PHE A 93 -21.85 -8.61 -2.14
CA PHE A 93 -20.53 -8.96 -1.62
C PHE A 93 -19.56 -9.28 -2.75
N GLY A 94 -19.99 -10.08 -3.74
CA GLY A 94 -19.19 -10.40 -4.91
C GLY A 94 -18.78 -9.16 -5.72
N ALA A 95 -19.72 -8.23 -5.94
CA ALA A 95 -19.45 -6.97 -6.64
C ALA A 95 -18.45 -6.08 -5.88
N ILE A 96 -18.63 -5.93 -4.56
CA ILE A 96 -17.71 -5.17 -3.71
C ILE A 96 -16.31 -5.80 -3.75
N PHE A 97 -16.22 -7.12 -3.59
CA PHE A 97 -14.96 -7.86 -3.66
C PHE A 97 -14.27 -7.64 -5.01
N ALA A 98 -14.98 -7.82 -6.12
CA ALA A 98 -14.42 -7.63 -7.46
C ALA A 98 -13.89 -6.20 -7.66
N ALA A 99 -14.62 -5.19 -7.20
CA ALA A 99 -14.19 -3.80 -7.31
C ALA A 99 -12.87 -3.54 -6.54
N PHE A 100 -12.77 -3.98 -5.29
CA PHE A 100 -11.54 -3.82 -4.49
C PHE A 100 -10.39 -4.67 -5.02
N TYR A 101 -10.66 -5.91 -5.43
CA TYR A 101 -9.65 -6.78 -6.02
C TYR A 101 -9.06 -6.14 -7.27
N THR A 102 -9.89 -5.69 -8.21
CA THR A 102 -9.43 -5.03 -9.44
C THR A 102 -8.65 -3.75 -9.13
N ALA A 103 -9.11 -2.91 -8.21
CA ALA A 103 -8.40 -1.67 -7.85
C ALA A 103 -7.02 -1.95 -7.21
N LEU A 104 -6.96 -2.87 -6.26
CA LEU A 104 -5.70 -3.25 -5.59
C LEU A 104 -4.74 -3.95 -6.57
N TYR A 105 -5.26 -4.80 -7.45
CA TYR A 105 -4.47 -5.48 -8.47
C TYR A 105 -3.92 -4.49 -9.50
N ALA A 106 -4.74 -3.55 -9.98
CA ALA A 106 -4.29 -2.51 -10.91
C ALA A 106 -3.18 -1.66 -10.32
N ARG A 107 -3.31 -1.25 -9.03
CA ARG A 107 -2.24 -0.57 -8.31
C ARG A 107 -0.98 -1.44 -8.25
N PHE A 108 -1.07 -2.69 -7.82
CA PHE A 108 0.07 -3.60 -7.76
C PHE A 108 0.75 -3.76 -9.13
N ALA A 109 -0.02 -3.96 -10.20
CA ALA A 109 0.51 -4.10 -11.55
C ALA A 109 1.29 -2.84 -11.97
N SER A 110 0.75 -1.64 -11.70
CA SER A 110 1.45 -0.39 -12.00
C SER A 110 2.78 -0.25 -11.23
N GLN A 111 2.78 -0.60 -9.93
CA GLN A 111 3.98 -0.56 -9.08
C GLN A 111 5.05 -1.54 -9.55
N TRP A 112 4.63 -2.77 -9.90
CA TRP A 112 5.50 -3.79 -10.44
C TRP A 112 6.12 -3.37 -11.77
N THR A 113 5.30 -2.86 -12.71
CA THR A 113 5.78 -2.41 -14.02
C THR A 113 6.73 -1.23 -13.89
N TYR A 114 6.45 -0.27 -13.01
CA TYR A 114 7.35 0.84 -12.71
C TYR A 114 8.73 0.32 -12.29
N LEU A 115 8.78 -0.55 -11.28
CA LEU A 115 10.04 -1.03 -10.72
C LEU A 115 10.81 -1.90 -11.72
N ALA A 116 10.12 -2.76 -12.47
CA ALA A 116 10.72 -3.56 -13.53
C ALA A 116 11.32 -2.69 -14.66
N ASN A 117 10.63 -1.61 -15.05
CA ASN A 117 11.13 -0.68 -16.05
C ASN A 117 12.37 0.08 -15.54
N LEU A 118 12.35 0.56 -14.31
CA LEU A 118 13.50 1.22 -13.68
C LEU A 118 14.72 0.28 -13.65
N TYR A 119 14.52 -0.98 -13.24
CA TYR A 119 15.58 -2.00 -13.29
C TYR A 119 16.17 -2.15 -14.69
N ASN A 120 15.32 -2.32 -15.72
CA ASN A 120 15.76 -2.49 -17.10
C ASN A 120 16.53 -1.27 -17.61
N GLN A 121 16.11 -0.06 -17.23
CA GLN A 121 16.82 1.18 -17.59
C GLN A 121 18.21 1.24 -16.95
N ILE A 122 18.32 0.88 -15.66
CA ILE A 122 19.61 0.80 -14.95
C ILE A 122 20.52 -0.22 -15.64
N LYS A 123 20.05 -1.44 -15.88
CA LYS A 123 20.85 -2.49 -16.56
C LYS A 123 21.26 -2.08 -17.97
N GLY A 124 20.39 -1.40 -18.72
CA GLY A 124 20.71 -0.87 -20.04
C GLY A 124 21.78 0.23 -19.98
N ALA A 125 21.75 1.09 -18.96
CA ALA A 125 22.78 2.10 -18.75
C ALA A 125 24.13 1.48 -18.33
N GLU A 126 24.13 0.45 -17.48
CA GLU A 126 25.33 -0.32 -17.13
C GLU A 126 25.97 -0.97 -18.38
N SER A 127 25.16 -1.60 -19.24
CA SER A 127 25.64 -2.22 -20.48
C SER A 127 26.33 -1.20 -21.39
N ARG A 128 25.70 -0.03 -21.60
CA ARG A 128 26.28 1.04 -22.44
C ARG A 128 27.55 1.65 -21.84
N ALA A 129 27.61 1.76 -20.51
CA ALA A 129 28.82 2.25 -19.83
C ALA A 129 29.97 1.25 -19.98
N TRP A 130 29.69 -0.05 -19.86
CA TRP A 130 30.67 -1.10 -20.13
C TRP A 130 31.18 -1.04 -21.56
N GLU A 131 30.30 -0.98 -22.57
CA GLU A 131 30.68 -0.91 -23.99
C GLU A 131 31.62 0.28 -24.30
N LYS A 132 31.46 1.39 -23.58
CA LYS A 132 32.31 2.58 -23.70
C LYS A 132 33.60 2.52 -22.87
N GLY A 133 33.90 1.40 -22.21
CA GLY A 133 35.05 1.25 -21.33
C GLY A 133 34.98 2.08 -20.05
N SER A 134 33.79 2.56 -19.67
CA SER A 134 33.61 3.35 -18.44
C SER A 134 33.58 2.42 -17.21
N ASN A 135 34.14 2.89 -16.10
CA ASN A 135 34.05 2.19 -14.82
C ASN A 135 32.64 2.33 -14.24
N VAL A 136 31.80 1.31 -14.46
CA VAL A 136 30.39 1.26 -14.02
C VAL A 136 30.26 1.43 -12.51
N ASP A 137 31.21 0.88 -11.74
CA ASP A 137 31.19 0.91 -10.27
C ASP A 137 31.50 2.29 -9.69
N HIS A 138 32.13 3.17 -10.47
CA HIS A 138 32.46 4.53 -10.01
C HIS A 138 31.52 5.60 -10.60
N ASN A 139 30.42 5.20 -11.23
CA ASN A 139 29.45 6.14 -11.76
C ASN A 139 28.45 6.58 -10.67
N PRO A 140 28.51 7.83 -10.18
CA PRO A 140 27.66 8.29 -9.08
C PRO A 140 26.18 8.34 -9.47
N ALA A 141 25.86 8.58 -10.74
CA ALA A 141 24.47 8.59 -11.20
C ALA A 141 23.85 7.18 -11.17
N LEU A 142 24.62 6.15 -11.56
CA LEU A 142 24.16 4.76 -11.46
C LEU A 142 24.00 4.31 -10.01
N ALA A 143 24.91 4.74 -9.12
CA ALA A 143 24.80 4.46 -7.70
C ALA A 143 23.51 5.07 -7.11
N ALA A 144 23.21 6.34 -7.43
CA ALA A 144 21.98 7.02 -7.01
C ALA A 144 20.71 6.34 -7.55
N TRP A 145 20.71 5.90 -8.82
CA TRP A 145 19.56 5.19 -9.40
C TRP A 145 19.32 3.83 -8.75
N LYS A 146 20.39 3.09 -8.43
CA LYS A 146 20.29 1.83 -7.68
C LYS A 146 19.78 2.03 -6.26
N ALA A 147 20.24 3.09 -5.58
CA ALA A 147 19.76 3.45 -4.26
C ALA A 147 18.27 3.80 -4.29
N GLY A 148 17.84 4.67 -5.22
CA GLY A 148 16.43 5.02 -5.40
C GLY A 148 15.56 3.81 -5.76
N PHE A 149 16.07 2.86 -6.54
CA PHE A 149 15.35 1.60 -6.79
C PHE A 149 15.12 0.81 -5.49
N ILE A 150 16.10 0.75 -4.58
CA ILE A 150 15.96 0.03 -3.30
C ILE A 150 14.92 0.75 -2.43
N GLU A 151 15.01 2.07 -2.32
CA GLU A 151 14.05 2.90 -1.55
C GLU A 151 12.62 2.72 -2.07
N ASP A 152 12.41 2.86 -3.39
CA ASP A 152 11.12 2.66 -4.02
C ASP A 152 10.61 1.23 -3.81
N ALA A 153 11.48 0.22 -3.86
CA ALA A 153 11.07 -1.16 -3.61
C ALA A 153 10.58 -1.36 -2.17
N GLU A 154 11.17 -0.68 -1.19
CA GLU A 154 10.73 -0.71 0.21
C GLU A 154 9.38 0.00 0.39
N GLU A 155 9.26 1.22 -0.13
CA GLU A 155 8.04 2.04 -0.05
C GLU A 155 6.85 1.37 -0.76
N LEU A 156 7.10 0.71 -1.89
CA LEU A 156 6.07 -0.02 -2.63
C LEU A 156 5.75 -1.41 -2.05
N HIS A 157 6.39 -1.81 -0.96
CA HIS A 157 6.27 -3.12 -0.32
C HIS A 157 6.63 -4.30 -1.25
N LEU A 158 7.57 -4.06 -2.16
CA LEU A 158 8.08 -5.02 -3.14
C LEU A 158 9.47 -5.57 -2.78
N ALA A 159 10.19 -4.96 -1.83
CA ALA A 159 11.55 -5.34 -1.46
C ALA A 159 11.69 -6.82 -1.03
N THR A 160 10.65 -7.41 -0.42
CA THR A 160 10.66 -8.81 0.03
C THR A 160 10.24 -9.81 -1.06
N LYS A 161 9.88 -9.34 -2.26
CA LYS A 161 9.60 -10.24 -3.39
C LYS A 161 10.89 -10.89 -3.87
N PRO A 162 10.94 -12.23 -4.07
CA PRO A 162 12.17 -12.92 -4.44
C PRO A 162 12.92 -12.30 -5.63
N LEU A 163 12.19 -11.85 -6.65
CA LEU A 163 12.76 -11.19 -7.82
C LEU A 163 13.54 -9.93 -7.45
N PHE A 164 12.95 -9.02 -6.68
CA PHE A 164 13.58 -7.75 -6.30
C PHE A 164 14.55 -7.93 -5.12
N ALA A 165 14.25 -8.80 -4.17
CA ALA A 165 15.10 -9.08 -3.01
C ALA A 165 16.51 -9.51 -3.43
N SER A 166 16.63 -10.34 -4.48
CA SER A 166 17.93 -10.75 -5.01
C SER A 166 18.74 -9.57 -5.58
N VAL A 167 18.11 -8.69 -6.34
CA VAL A 167 18.72 -7.48 -6.92
C VAL A 167 19.13 -6.51 -5.82
N ILE A 168 18.22 -6.23 -4.88
CA ILE A 168 18.46 -5.37 -3.72
C ILE A 168 19.66 -5.88 -2.92
N ARG A 169 19.73 -7.19 -2.64
CA ARG A 169 20.86 -7.77 -1.92
C ARG A 169 22.20 -7.53 -2.63
N VAL A 170 22.23 -7.67 -3.96
CA VAL A 170 23.46 -7.45 -4.73
C VAL A 170 23.85 -5.98 -4.73
N TRP A 171 22.91 -5.07 -4.99
CA TRP A 171 23.19 -3.63 -5.03
C TRP A 171 23.48 -3.03 -3.67
N ALA A 172 22.80 -3.47 -2.61
CA ALA A 172 23.06 -3.02 -1.24
C ALA A 172 24.44 -3.44 -0.71
N CYS A 173 25.10 -4.42 -1.32
CA CYS A 173 26.49 -4.76 -1.00
C CYS A 173 27.52 -3.80 -1.65
N GLN A 174 27.12 -2.98 -2.62
CA GLN A 174 28.01 -2.05 -3.32
C GLN A 174 28.18 -0.76 -2.49
N GLU A 175 29.43 -0.39 -2.19
CA GLU A 175 29.71 0.71 -1.25
C GLU A 175 29.25 2.07 -1.77
N ASN A 176 29.41 2.32 -3.06
CA ASN A 176 28.90 3.51 -3.75
C ASN A 176 27.37 3.63 -3.66
N VAL A 177 26.63 2.52 -3.74
CA VAL A 177 25.17 2.50 -3.62
C VAL A 177 24.74 2.79 -2.19
N LYS A 178 25.42 2.21 -1.19
CA LYS A 178 25.15 2.52 0.22
C LYS A 178 25.38 3.99 0.54
N GLN A 179 26.44 4.60 0.01
CA GLN A 179 26.72 6.02 0.20
C GLN A 179 25.66 6.93 -0.45
N ALA A 180 25.03 6.46 -1.53
CA ALA A 180 23.96 7.17 -2.22
C ALA A 180 22.57 6.91 -1.61
N PHE A 181 22.44 5.92 -0.72
CA PHE A 181 21.21 5.60 0.00
C PHE A 181 21.07 6.56 1.20
N ILE A 182 20.02 7.39 1.21
CA ILE A 182 19.78 8.44 2.20
C ILE A 182 18.79 7.95 3.26
#